data_AF-A0AAU5XZ46-F1
#
_entry.id   AF-A0AAU5XZ46-F1
#
_cell.length_a   1.000
_cell.length_b   1.000
_cell.length_c   1.000
_cell.angle_alpha   90.00
_cell.angle_beta   90.00
_cell.angle_gamma   90.00
#
_symmetry.space_group_name_H-M   'P 1'
#
loop_
_entity.id
_entity.type
_entity.pdbx_description
1 polymer ?
#
loop_
_entity_poly.entity_id
_entity_poly.type
_entity_poly.pdbx_seq_one_letter_code
_entity_poly.pdbx_strand_id
1 'polypeptide(L)'
;MPTLTTVADWTITASGDTACFTHAFAGDYWAPRVWNGRGLAMAESDLAAFDKSVGEVMKLPVYWLARARCRAADAGDASVWSPPRYDSDDEFVYIAGPCRTGAPAPGYRPVSTFTIELVHLRGLRIRLAAYRVALACR
;
A
#
# COMPACT_ATOMS: atom_id res chain seq x y z
N MET A 1 -8.14 -7.89 18.90
CA MET A 1 -7.92 -9.10 18.08
C MET A 1 -7.59 -8.64 16.67
N PRO A 2 -6.49 -9.12 16.06
CA PRO A 2 -6.15 -8.78 14.69
C PRO A 2 -7.16 -9.38 13.70
N THR A 3 -7.49 -8.66 12.64
CA THR A 3 -8.28 -9.19 11.52
C THR A 3 -7.35 -9.64 10.41
N LEU A 4 -7.49 -10.90 10.00
CA LEU A 4 -6.76 -11.49 8.89
C LEU A 4 -7.65 -11.52 7.64
N THR A 5 -7.12 -11.11 6.50
CA THR A 5 -7.80 -11.20 5.20
C THR A 5 -6.79 -11.61 4.14
N THR A 6 -7.19 -12.50 3.24
CA THR A 6 -6.35 -12.93 2.12
C THR A 6 -7.01 -12.52 0.81
N VAL A 7 -6.23 -11.92 -0.09
CA VAL A 7 -6.69 -11.42 -1.39
C VAL A 7 -5.60 -11.71 -2.42
N ALA A 8 -5.85 -12.67 -3.31
CA ALA A 8 -4.82 -13.16 -4.25
C ALA A 8 -3.52 -13.50 -3.50
N ASP A 9 -2.38 -12.97 -3.94
CA ASP A 9 -1.06 -13.20 -3.35
C ASP A 9 -0.76 -12.33 -2.11
N TRP A 10 -1.79 -11.67 -1.56
CA TRP A 10 -1.67 -10.82 -0.38
C TRP A 10 -2.33 -11.44 0.84
N THR A 11 -1.57 -11.51 1.92
CA THR A 11 -2.09 -11.73 3.27
C THR A 11 -2.04 -10.42 4.04
N ILE A 12 -3.17 -9.97 4.58
CA ILE A 12 -3.29 -8.71 5.28
C ILE A 12 -3.68 -8.96 6.73
N THR A 13 -2.88 -8.43 7.65
CA THR A 13 -3.20 -8.39 9.08
C THR A 13 -3.49 -6.94 9.48
N ALA A 14 -4.72 -6.63 9.86
CA ALA A 14 -5.10 -5.32 10.38
C ALA A 14 -5.24 -5.35 11.91
N SER A 15 -4.53 -4.48 12.61
CA SER A 15 -4.55 -4.40 14.07
C SER A 15 -4.18 -2.99 14.54
N GLY A 16 -4.85 -2.54 15.60
CA GLY A 16 -4.69 -1.18 16.12
C GLY A 16 -4.97 -0.15 15.01
N ASP A 17 -3.98 0.69 14.74
CA ASP A 17 -4.06 1.74 13.72
C ASP A 17 -3.29 1.39 12.43
N THR A 18 -2.93 0.12 12.24
CA THR A 18 -2.07 -0.32 11.13
C THR A 18 -2.63 -1.51 10.35
N ALA A 19 -2.33 -1.54 9.05
CA ALA A 19 -2.46 -2.71 8.20
C ALA A 19 -1.08 -3.18 7.76
N CYS A 20 -0.80 -4.45 8.02
CA CYS A 20 0.40 -5.14 7.61
C CYS A 20 0.08 -5.99 6.37
N PHE A 21 0.76 -5.70 5.26
CA PHE A 21 0.60 -6.38 3.99
C PHE A 21 1.79 -7.31 3.78
N THR A 22 1.52 -8.59 3.59
CA THR A 22 2.51 -9.63 3.28
C THR A 22 2.22 -10.18 1.89
N HIS A 23 3.23 -10.10 1.00
CA HIS A 23 3.18 -10.66 -0.34
C HIS A 23 3.70 -12.10 -0.34
N ALA A 24 3.05 -12.99 -1.09
CA ALA A 24 3.40 -14.41 -1.13
C ALA A 24 4.81 -14.67 -1.71
N PHE A 25 5.26 -13.83 -2.63
CA PHE A 25 6.54 -13.97 -3.33
C PHE A 25 7.63 -13.12 -2.69
N ALA A 26 8.05 -13.52 -1.49
CA ALA A 26 9.13 -12.89 -0.74
C ALA A 26 10.51 -13.21 -1.38
N GLY A 27 11.22 -12.18 -1.87
CA GLY A 27 12.60 -12.33 -2.35
C GLY A 27 12.77 -12.50 -3.86
N ASP A 28 11.67 -12.51 -4.61
CA ASP A 28 11.70 -12.45 -6.07
C ASP A 28 11.91 -11.02 -6.57
N TYR A 29 12.34 -10.88 -7.83
CA TYR A 29 12.49 -9.58 -8.49
C TYR A 29 11.21 -8.73 -8.40
N TRP A 30 10.05 -9.40 -8.47
CA TRP A 30 8.71 -8.83 -8.41
C TRP A 30 8.21 -8.52 -7.00
N ALA A 31 8.99 -8.83 -5.97
CA ALA A 31 8.60 -8.48 -4.61
C ALA A 31 8.40 -6.96 -4.47
N PRO A 32 7.40 -6.51 -3.68
CA PRO A 32 7.20 -5.10 -3.39
C PRO A 32 8.49 -4.48 -2.88
N ARG A 33 8.77 -3.25 -3.29
CA ARG A 33 9.93 -2.51 -2.81
C ARG A 33 9.49 -1.40 -1.88
N VAL A 34 10.14 -1.24 -0.74
CA VAL A 34 9.82 -0.19 0.22
C VAL A 34 11.06 0.63 0.52
N TRP A 35 10.91 1.95 0.48
CA TRP A 35 11.79 2.88 1.16
C TRP A 35 11.10 3.32 2.45
N ASN A 36 11.62 2.84 3.58
CA ASN A 36 11.03 3.06 4.90
C ASN A 36 10.71 4.54 5.17
N GLY A 37 9.43 4.84 5.35
CA GLY A 37 8.89 6.19 5.58
C GLY A 37 8.83 7.10 4.37
N ARG A 38 9.18 6.63 3.16
CA ARG A 38 9.25 7.47 1.96
C ARG A 38 8.41 6.99 0.80
N GLY A 39 8.17 5.70 0.66
CA GLY A 39 7.29 5.19 -0.39
C GLY A 39 7.44 3.72 -0.66
N LEU A 40 6.55 3.23 -1.51
CA LEU A 40 6.54 1.86 -2.00
C LEU A 40 6.59 1.84 -3.52
N ALA A 41 7.10 0.75 -4.06
CA ALA A 41 7.04 0.42 -5.47
C ALA A 41 6.48 -0.99 -5.62
N MET A 42 5.69 -1.20 -6.65
CA MET A 42 5.07 -2.48 -6.94
C MET A 42 5.16 -2.77 -8.43
N ALA A 43 5.31 -4.04 -8.78
CA ALA A 43 5.19 -4.48 -10.16
C ALA A 43 3.84 -4.02 -10.72
N GLU A 44 3.81 -3.50 -11.94
CA GLU A 44 2.55 -3.02 -12.54
C GLU A 44 1.49 -4.13 -12.58
N SER A 45 1.90 -5.38 -12.82
CA SER A 45 1.03 -6.57 -12.82
C SER A 45 0.30 -6.79 -11.49
N ASP A 46 0.92 -6.42 -10.37
CA ASP A 46 0.39 -6.69 -9.02
C ASP A 46 -0.53 -5.58 -8.50
N LEU A 47 -0.56 -4.42 -9.17
CA LEU A 47 -1.32 -3.26 -8.73
C LEU A 47 -2.82 -3.54 -8.60
N ALA A 48 -3.39 -4.32 -9.50
CA ALA A 48 -4.80 -4.65 -9.46
C ALA A 48 -5.14 -5.51 -8.23
N ALA A 49 -4.29 -6.47 -7.89
CA ALA A 49 -4.44 -7.30 -6.70
C ALA A 49 -4.25 -6.46 -5.43
N PHE A 50 -3.24 -5.60 -5.39
CA PHE A 50 -2.98 -4.74 -4.24
C PHE A 50 -4.07 -3.70 -3.99
N ASP A 51 -4.58 -3.03 -5.03
CA ASP A 51 -5.72 -2.11 -4.89
C ASP A 51 -6.96 -2.81 -4.31
N LYS A 52 -7.21 -4.06 -4.75
CA LYS A 52 -8.27 -4.90 -4.17
C LYS A 52 -8.00 -5.20 -2.69
N SER A 53 -6.77 -5.56 -2.33
CA SER A 53 -6.35 -5.79 -0.93
C SER A 53 -6.56 -4.57 -0.05
N VAL A 54 -6.15 -3.38 -0.49
CA VAL A 54 -6.42 -2.11 0.21
C VAL A 54 -7.93 -1.91 0.36
N GLY A 55 -8.69 -2.21 -0.69
CA GLY A 55 -10.14 -2.09 -0.66
C GLY A 55 -10.85 -3.01 0.34
N GLU A 56 -10.37 -4.24 0.52
CA GLU A 56 -10.89 -5.16 1.55
C GLU A 56 -10.58 -4.66 2.97
N VAL A 57 -9.37 -4.15 3.22
CA VAL A 57 -9.02 -3.57 4.53
C VAL A 57 -9.93 -2.42 4.91
N MET A 58 -10.27 -1.56 3.94
CA MET A 58 -11.16 -0.42 4.17
C MET A 58 -12.61 -0.81 4.50
N LYS A 59 -13.01 -2.07 4.30
CA LYS A 59 -14.33 -2.58 4.74
C LYS A 59 -14.32 -3.00 6.20
N LEU A 60 -13.15 -3.21 6.80
CA LEU A 60 -13.05 -3.72 8.16
C LEU A 60 -13.42 -2.64 9.19
N PRO A 61 -14.09 -3.00 10.31
CA PRO A 61 -14.40 -2.05 11.38
C PRO A 61 -13.16 -1.32 11.94
N VAL A 62 -12.02 -2.02 12.00
CA VAL A 62 -10.76 -1.45 12.52
C VAL A 62 -10.28 -0.23 11.72
N TYR A 63 -10.50 -0.21 10.41
CA TYR A 63 -10.18 0.95 9.56
C TYR A 63 -11.01 2.17 9.96
N TRP A 64 -12.31 1.99 10.15
CA TRP A 64 -13.21 3.07 10.54
C TRP A 64 -12.94 3.59 11.95
N LEU A 65 -12.60 2.69 12.88
CA LEU A 65 -12.19 3.07 14.23
C LEU A 65 -10.90 3.90 14.22
N ALA A 66 -9.89 3.49 13.45
CA ALA A 66 -8.65 4.26 13.30
C ALA A 66 -8.90 5.66 12.71
N ARG A 67 -9.75 5.74 11.67
CA ARG A 67 -10.18 7.02 11.09
C ARG A 67 -10.92 7.93 12.07
N ALA A 68 -11.82 7.39 12.87
CA ALA A 68 -12.59 8.16 13.85
C ALA A 68 -11.72 8.72 14.99
N ARG A 69 -10.63 8.02 15.35
CA ARG A 69 -9.68 8.46 16.39
C ARG A 69 -8.67 9.49 15.89
N CYS A 70 -8.38 9.47 14.59
CA CYS A 70 -7.42 10.36 13.98
C CYS A 70 -7.94 11.80 13.97
N ARG A 71 -7.18 12.73 14.57
CA ARG A 71 -7.51 14.16 14.60
C ARG A 71 -7.05 14.91 13.35
N ALA A 72 -6.14 14.32 12.57
CA ALA A 72 -5.65 14.88 11.33
C ALA A 72 -6.66 14.60 10.21
N ALA A 73 -7.44 15.62 9.83
CA ALA A 73 -8.50 15.48 8.83
C ALA A 73 -7.93 15.04 7.46
N ASP A 74 -6.72 15.48 7.14
CA ASP A 74 -5.98 15.26 5.89
C ASP A 74 -5.25 13.92 5.81
N ALA A 75 -5.16 13.15 6.91
CA ALA A 75 -4.43 11.88 6.92
C ALA A 75 -4.94 10.87 5.88
N GLY A 76 -6.22 10.97 5.49
CA GLY A 76 -6.85 10.13 4.47
C GLY A 76 -6.92 10.75 3.07
N ASP A 77 -6.25 11.87 2.84
CA ASP A 77 -6.27 12.57 1.56
C ASP A 77 -5.24 12.02 0.59
N ALA A 78 -5.56 12.12 -0.71
CA ALA A 78 -4.68 11.64 -1.76
C ALA A 78 -3.36 12.43 -1.84
N SER A 79 -3.29 13.65 -1.28
CA SER A 79 -2.09 14.48 -1.22
C SER A 79 -0.99 13.91 -0.32
N VAL A 80 -1.35 13.05 0.64
CA VAL A 80 -0.39 12.30 1.48
C VAL A 80 0.48 11.37 0.63
N TRP A 81 -0.02 10.97 -0.53
CA TRP A 81 0.67 10.10 -1.48
C TRP A 81 1.00 10.89 -2.75
N SER A 82 2.17 10.64 -3.35
CA SER A 82 2.46 11.19 -4.67
C SER A 82 1.57 10.55 -5.74
N PRO A 83 1.40 11.20 -6.90
CA PRO A 83 0.95 10.49 -8.10
C PRO A 83 1.84 9.27 -8.37
N PRO A 84 1.28 8.12 -8.80
CA PRO A 84 2.08 6.97 -9.19
C PRO A 84 2.90 7.26 -10.45
N ARG A 85 4.16 6.82 -10.46
CA ARG A 85 5.09 6.94 -11.59
C ARG A 85 5.53 5.55 -12.04
N TYR A 86 5.15 5.17 -13.25
CA TYR A 86 5.67 3.97 -13.90
C TYR A 86 7.10 4.20 -14.37
N ASP A 87 7.93 3.18 -14.21
CA ASP A 87 9.30 3.12 -14.70
C ASP A 87 9.41 1.93 -15.66
N SER A 88 9.70 2.21 -16.93
CA SER A 88 9.75 1.18 -17.98
C SER A 88 10.99 0.30 -17.91
N ASP A 89 12.03 0.75 -17.23
CA ASP A 89 13.30 0.03 -17.16
C ASP A 89 13.20 -1.16 -16.19
N ASP A 90 12.33 -1.07 -15.18
CA ASP A 90 12.14 -2.12 -14.20
C ASP A 90 10.70 -2.66 -14.10
N GLU A 91 9.74 -2.02 -14.78
CA GLU A 91 8.30 -2.34 -14.80
C GLU A 91 7.60 -2.14 -13.45
N PHE A 92 8.14 -1.25 -12.60
CA PHE A 92 7.54 -0.88 -11.31
C PHE A 92 6.79 0.44 -11.38
N VAL A 93 5.75 0.53 -10.55
CA VAL A 93 5.03 1.76 -10.25
C VAL A 93 5.42 2.26 -8.87
N TYR A 94 6.04 3.43 -8.84
CA TYR A 94 6.55 4.10 -7.65
C TYR A 94 5.54 5.09 -7.09
N ILE A 95 5.28 5.02 -5.79
CA ILE A 95 4.40 5.93 -5.06
C ILE A 95 5.09 6.36 -3.77
N ALA A 96 5.36 7.66 -3.64
CA ALA A 96 5.89 8.23 -2.40
C ALA A 96 4.76 8.38 -1.38
N GLY A 97 5.07 8.11 -0.11
CA GLY A 97 4.12 8.24 1.00
C GLY A 97 4.46 7.37 2.21
N PRO A 98 3.58 7.37 3.22
CA PRO A 98 3.85 6.76 4.52
C PRO A 98 3.65 5.23 4.50
N CYS A 99 4.74 4.51 4.25
CA CYS A 99 4.82 3.05 4.45
C CYS A 99 6.09 2.68 5.23
N ARG A 100 6.03 1.64 6.05
CA ARG A 100 7.14 1.21 6.91
C ARG A 100 7.48 -0.27 6.71
N THR A 101 8.71 -0.63 7.00
CA THR A 101 9.16 -2.02 7.07
C THR A 101 9.98 -2.24 8.35
N GLY A 102 10.10 -3.49 8.80
CA GLY A 102 10.83 -3.85 10.01
C GLY A 102 12.36 -3.69 9.91
N ALA A 103 12.89 -3.57 8.69
CA ALA A 103 14.32 -3.38 8.44
C ALA A 103 14.58 -2.00 7.81
N PRO A 104 14.88 -0.96 8.60
CA PRO A 104 15.13 0.37 8.06
C PRO A 104 16.47 0.37 7.31
N ALA A 105 16.41 0.42 5.98
CA ALA A 105 17.55 0.62 5.10
C ALA A 105 17.26 1.77 4.12
N PRO A 106 18.28 2.55 3.70
CA PRO A 106 18.11 3.58 2.69
C PRO A 106 17.70 3.00 1.32
N GLY A 107 16.79 3.71 0.64
CA GLY A 107 16.35 3.40 -0.72
C GLY A 107 15.26 2.33 -0.80
N TYR A 108 14.74 2.11 -2.00
CA TYR A 108 13.77 1.05 -2.27
C TYR A 108 14.45 -0.31 -2.17
N ARG A 109 13.92 -1.20 -1.31
CA ARG A 109 14.41 -2.57 -1.14
C ARG A 109 13.27 -3.57 -1.25
N PRO A 110 13.48 -4.72 -1.89
CA PRO A 110 12.52 -5.82 -1.88
C PRO A 110 12.14 -6.18 -0.44
N VAL A 111 10.86 -6.26 -0.15
CA VAL A 111 10.31 -6.66 1.14
C VAL A 111 9.17 -7.64 0.93
N SER A 112 9.11 -8.66 1.78
CA SER A 112 7.97 -9.56 1.87
C SER A 112 6.79 -8.90 2.57
N THR A 113 7.09 -8.03 3.54
CA THR A 113 6.12 -7.45 4.44
C THR A 113 6.40 -5.97 4.67
N PHE A 114 5.33 -5.18 4.64
CA PHE A 114 5.35 -3.78 5.00
C PHE A 114 4.05 -3.37 5.69
N THR A 115 4.08 -2.21 6.33
CA THR A 115 2.97 -1.69 7.13
C THR A 115 2.61 -0.30 6.68
N ILE A 116 1.30 -0.02 6.64
CA ILE A 116 0.74 1.31 6.40
C ILE A 116 -0.23 1.62 7.53
N GLU A 117 -0.22 2.85 8.02
CA GLU A 117 -1.22 3.30 8.99
C GLU A 117 -2.59 3.36 8.30
N LEU A 118 -3.62 2.79 8.93
CA LEU A 118 -4.96 2.61 8.36
C LEU A 118 -5.54 3.93 7.85
N VAL A 119 -5.24 5.04 8.54
CA VAL A 119 -5.68 6.39 8.19
C VAL A 119 -5.23 6.83 6.80
N HIS A 120 -4.09 6.32 6.31
CA HIS A 120 -3.50 6.69 5.02
C HIS A 120 -3.98 5.84 3.84
N LEU A 121 -4.72 4.76 4.08
CA LEU A 121 -5.13 3.82 3.02
C LEU A 121 -6.10 4.43 2.01
N ARG A 122 -6.98 5.35 2.44
CA ARG A 122 -7.90 6.03 1.52
C ARG A 122 -7.16 6.82 0.45
N GLY A 123 -6.17 7.61 0.86
CA GLY A 123 -5.37 8.41 -0.06
C GLY A 123 -4.62 7.53 -1.07
N LEU A 124 -4.03 6.43 -0.60
CA LEU A 124 -3.36 5.46 -1.45
C LEU A 124 -4.32 4.86 -2.48
N ARG A 125 -5.50 4.40 -2.04
CA ARG A 125 -6.51 3.81 -2.92
C ARG A 125 -6.96 4.78 -4.02
N ILE A 126 -7.14 6.06 -3.70
CA ILE A 126 -7.48 7.08 -4.70
C ILE A 126 -6.38 7.19 -5.75
N ARG A 127 -5.10 7.20 -5.35
CA ARG A 127 -3.96 7.23 -6.28
C ARG A 127 -3.91 5.99 -7.18
N LEU A 128 -4.09 4.80 -6.61
CA LEU A 128 -4.11 3.54 -7.35
C LEU A 128 -5.26 3.50 -8.36
N ALA A 129 -6.48 3.84 -7.94
CA ALA A 129 -7.63 3.89 -8.82
C ALA A 129 -7.44 4.88 -9.98
N ALA A 130 -6.93 6.09 -9.70
CA ALA A 130 -6.66 7.08 -10.74
C ALA A 130 -5.62 6.60 -11.76
N TYR A 131 -4.53 5.96 -11.29
CA TYR A 131 -3.52 5.38 -12.17
C TYR A 131 -4.09 4.26 -13.06
N ARG A 132 -4.90 3.36 -12.49
CA ARG A 132 -5.51 2.26 -13.24
C ARG A 132 -6.49 2.75 -14.30
N VAL A 133 -7.27 3.80 -14.02
CA VAL A 133 -8.13 4.44 -15.02
C VAL A 133 -7.28 5.04 -16.15
N ALA A 134 -6.20 5.74 -15.81
CA ALA A 134 -5.29 6.30 -16.80
C ALA A 134 -4.62 5.23 -17.68
N LEU A 135 -4.32 4.05 -17.10
CA LEU A 135 -3.77 2.92 -17.84
C LEU A 135 -4.77 2.32 -18.84
N ALA A 136 -6.05 2.20 -18.46
CA ALA A 136 -7.10 1.66 -19.31
C ALA A 136 -7.48 2.58 -20.49
N CYS A 137 -7.10 3.86 -20.45
CA CYS A 137 -7.33 4.82 -21.53
C CYS A 137 -6.12 5.00 -22.48
N ARG A 138 -5.02 4.28 -22.25
CA ARG A 138 -3.88 4.21 -23.18
C ARG A 138 -4.10 3.11 -24.21
#